data_AF-A0AAV9ZKH7-F1
#
_entry.id   AF-A0AAV9ZKH7-F1
#
_cell.length_a   1.000
_cell.length_b   1.000
_cell.length_c   1.000
_cell.angle_alpha   90.00
_cell.angle_beta   90.00
_cell.angle_gamma   90.00
#
_symmetry.space_group_name_H-M   'P 1'
#
loop_
_entity.id
_entity.type
_entity.pdbx_description
1 polymer ?
#
loop_
_entity_poly.entity_id
_entity_poly.type
_entity_poly.pdbx_seq_one_letter_code
_entity_poly.pdbx_strand_id
1 'polypeptide(L)'
;MLSHIYDTSPPPDYPYSRALSAHSAVIQLYARSGQLPTAETLASRGKLPSSLCRMGCDAVESMHHIFVDCIHFSHWRIDTASELVARTAAKLNEAGLPDEEQVSVLLAAKSLFIDDDLTWPLRMSQYYLGHIPSLRGFITVANIPGVVKRRKLLTHISADWHTTSIRLAGRIFGSIQRTMAARAAEQFCL
;
A
#
# COMPACT_ATOMS: atom_id res chain seq x y z
N MET A 1 19.78 5.65 -25.89
CA MET A 1 18.51 6.18 -26.42
C MET A 1 17.37 5.43 -25.74
N LEU A 2 17.01 5.82 -24.51
CA LEU A 2 16.06 5.11 -23.62
C LEU A 2 14.85 5.99 -23.21
N SER A 3 14.70 7.17 -23.81
CA SER A 3 13.69 8.17 -23.43
C SER A 3 12.25 7.77 -23.76
N HIS A 4 12.03 6.68 -24.50
CA HIS A 4 10.70 6.19 -24.87
C HIS A 4 10.01 5.33 -23.80
N ILE A 5 10.72 4.93 -22.74
CA ILE A 5 10.18 4.06 -21.68
C ILE A 5 9.65 4.87 -20.49
N TYR A 6 10.08 6.14 -20.36
CA TYR A 6 9.72 6.99 -19.22
C TYR A 6 8.78 8.11 -19.66
N ASP A 7 7.83 8.44 -18.79
CA ASP A 7 6.97 9.61 -18.94
C ASP A 7 7.83 10.88 -18.96
N THR A 8 7.75 11.65 -20.05
CA THR A 8 8.49 12.91 -20.23
C THR A 8 7.77 14.10 -19.62
N SER A 9 6.59 13.89 -19.01
CA SER A 9 5.86 14.94 -18.32
C SER A 9 6.66 15.42 -17.10
N PRO A 10 6.76 16.74 -16.85
CA PRO A 10 7.34 17.22 -15.60
C PRO A 10 6.56 16.62 -14.42
N PRO A 11 7.25 16.23 -13.33
CA PRO A 11 6.57 15.70 -12.16
C PRO A 11 5.56 16.75 -11.65
N PRO A 12 4.40 16.32 -11.12
CA PRO A 12 3.43 17.26 -10.57
C PRO A 12 4.06 18.13 -9.47
N ASP A 13 3.72 19.43 -9.43
CA ASP A 13 4.21 20.36 -8.39
C ASP A 13 3.95 19.85 -6.96
N TYR A 14 2.84 19.11 -6.79
CA TYR A 14 2.44 18.50 -5.53
C TYR A 14 2.14 17.01 -5.71
N PRO A 15 3.13 16.13 -5.54
CA PRO A 15 2.99 14.69 -5.82
C PRO A 15 2.01 13.96 -4.87
N TYR A 16 1.60 14.60 -3.76
CA TYR A 16 0.75 14.02 -2.72
C TYR A 16 -0.59 14.75 -2.52
N SER A 17 -1.17 15.28 -3.60
CA SER A 17 -2.50 15.93 -3.56
C SER A 17 -3.64 15.03 -3.05
N ARG A 18 -3.41 13.71 -2.97
CA ARG A 18 -4.36 12.71 -2.48
C ARG A 18 -4.00 12.11 -1.12
N ALA A 19 -2.95 12.60 -0.46
CA ALA A 19 -2.60 12.11 0.86
C ALA A 19 -3.64 12.56 1.90
N LEU A 20 -4.04 11.61 2.75
CA LEU A 20 -5.12 11.81 3.72
C LEU A 20 -4.66 12.59 4.96
N SER A 21 -3.35 12.69 5.15
CA SER A 21 -2.71 13.45 6.22
C SER A 21 -1.28 13.79 5.82
N ALA A 22 -0.72 14.84 6.45
CA ALA A 22 0.68 15.19 6.29
C ALA A 22 1.61 14.02 6.64
N HIS A 23 1.28 13.27 7.69
CA HIS A 23 2.03 12.08 8.09
C HIS A 23 2.08 11.00 6.98
N SER A 24 0.95 10.73 6.35
CA SER A 24 0.89 9.74 5.28
C SER A 24 1.63 10.21 4.02
N ALA A 25 1.55 11.50 3.70
CA ALA A 25 2.32 12.10 2.60
C ALA A 25 3.83 11.96 2.83
N VAL A 26 4.29 12.22 4.06
CA VAL A 26 5.67 12.04 4.46
C VAL A 26 6.10 10.59 4.28
N ILE A 27 5.34 9.62 4.77
CA ILE A 27 5.70 8.19 4.62
C ILE A 27 5.84 7.82 3.15
N GLN A 28 4.90 8.23 2.29
CA GLN A 28 4.99 7.94 0.87
C GLN A 28 6.20 8.61 0.20
N LEU A 29 6.49 9.87 0.56
CA LEU A 29 7.66 10.61 0.07
C LEU A 29 8.97 9.91 0.44
N TYR A 30 9.12 9.56 1.70
CA TYR A 30 10.30 8.87 2.18
C TYR A 30 10.40 7.45 1.60
N ALA A 31 9.30 6.73 1.47
CA ALA A 31 9.30 5.39 0.87
C ALA A 31 9.69 5.43 -0.61
N ARG A 32 9.12 6.37 -1.39
CA ARG A 32 9.43 6.53 -2.83
C ARG A 32 10.86 6.98 -3.09
N SER A 33 11.44 7.76 -2.18
CA SER A 33 12.83 8.20 -2.29
C SER A 33 13.85 7.18 -1.74
N GLY A 34 13.39 6.04 -1.22
CA GLY A 34 14.28 5.07 -0.54
C GLY A 34 14.90 5.63 0.73
N GLN A 35 14.27 6.64 1.34
CA GLN A 35 14.74 7.34 2.53
C GLN A 35 13.97 6.95 3.80
N LEU A 36 12.96 6.10 3.70
CA LEU A 36 12.16 5.68 4.85
C LEU A 36 13.09 5.09 5.92
N PRO A 37 13.03 5.56 7.19
CA PRO A 37 13.99 5.18 8.22
C PRO A 37 13.69 3.80 8.81
N THR A 38 13.76 2.78 7.95
CA THR A 38 13.78 1.37 8.32
C THR A 38 15.13 0.99 8.92
N ALA A 39 15.24 -0.15 9.60
CA ALA A 39 16.52 -0.56 10.19
C ALA A 39 17.59 -0.79 9.13
N GLU A 40 17.23 -1.31 7.95
CA GLU A 40 18.13 -1.41 6.79
C GLU A 40 18.70 -0.04 6.37
N THR A 41 17.83 0.95 6.16
CA THR A 41 18.23 2.31 5.78
C THR A 41 19.08 2.98 6.87
N LEU A 42 18.78 2.76 8.14
CA LEU A 42 19.52 3.36 9.24
C LEU A 42 20.88 2.68 9.46
N ALA A 43 20.95 1.35 9.35
CA ALA A 43 22.18 0.58 9.48
C ALA A 43 23.17 0.93 8.36
N SER A 44 22.71 1.02 7.11
CA SER A 44 23.54 1.46 5.98
C SER A 44 24.12 2.87 6.13
N ARG A 45 23.52 3.70 6.98
CA ARG A 45 24.01 5.05 7.35
C ARG A 45 24.84 5.08 8.63
N GLY A 46 25.14 3.93 9.21
CA GLY A 46 25.84 3.82 10.49
C GLY A 46 25.05 4.39 11.68
N LYS A 47 23.72 4.49 11.58
CA LYS A 47 22.83 4.97 12.66
C LYS A 47 22.28 3.86 13.53
N LEU A 48 22.33 2.62 13.07
CA LEU A 48 22.00 1.43 13.85
C LEU A 48 23.07 0.35 13.68
N PRO A 49 23.30 -0.49 14.70
CA PRO A 49 24.28 -1.56 14.63
C PRO A 49 23.79 -2.78 13.82
N SER A 50 22.49 -2.87 13.54
CA SER A 50 21.87 -4.00 12.85
C SER A 50 20.72 -3.55 11.96
N SER A 51 20.54 -4.25 10.84
CA SER A 51 19.43 -4.10 9.90
C SER A 51 18.25 -5.02 10.21
N LEU A 52 18.33 -5.84 11.26
CA LEU A 52 17.25 -6.75 11.66
C LEU A 52 15.97 -6.01 12.05
N CYS A 53 14.84 -6.68 11.85
CA CYS A 53 13.52 -6.18 12.19
C CYS A 53 13.43 -5.83 13.68
N ARG A 54 13.20 -4.54 13.94
CA ARG A 54 13.11 -4.00 15.29
C ARG A 54 11.82 -4.42 15.99
N MET A 55 10.87 -4.99 15.25
CA MET A 55 9.66 -5.60 15.81
C MET A 55 9.86 -7.05 16.26
N GLY A 56 11.08 -7.59 16.15
CA GLY A 56 11.44 -8.93 16.65
C GLY A 56 11.33 -10.05 15.62
N CYS A 57 11.27 -9.73 14.33
CA CYS A 57 11.34 -10.76 13.28
C CYS A 57 12.80 -11.10 12.97
N ASP A 58 13.08 -12.36 12.64
CA ASP A 58 14.38 -12.81 12.13
C ASP A 58 14.49 -12.54 10.62
N ALA A 59 14.42 -11.26 10.26
CA ALA A 59 14.48 -10.79 8.88
C ALA A 59 15.05 -9.37 8.84
N VAL A 60 15.58 -8.98 7.69
CA VAL A 60 15.99 -7.58 7.44
C VAL A 60 14.75 -6.68 7.45
N GLU A 61 14.83 -5.57 8.19
CA GLU A 61 13.80 -4.55 8.20
C GLU A 61 13.88 -3.68 6.93
N SER A 62 13.54 -4.27 5.80
CA SER A 62 13.32 -3.53 4.55
C SER A 62 11.91 -2.91 4.56
N MET A 63 11.66 -1.98 3.63
CA MET A 63 10.30 -1.44 3.44
C MET A 63 9.30 -2.55 3.11
N HIS A 64 9.66 -3.42 2.17
CA HIS A 64 8.80 -4.54 1.77
C HIS A 64 8.53 -5.48 2.95
N HIS A 65 9.56 -5.82 3.75
CA HIS A 65 9.35 -6.59 4.97
C HIS A 65 8.36 -5.91 5.92
N ILE A 66 8.56 -4.64 6.27
CA ILE A 66 7.68 -3.92 7.22
C ILE A 66 6.22 -3.95 6.76
N PHE A 67 5.98 -3.62 5.49
CA PHE A 67 4.63 -3.41 5.00
C PHE A 67 3.95 -4.72 4.60
N VAL A 68 4.67 -5.69 4.03
CA VAL A 68 4.10 -6.88 3.38
C VAL A 68 4.32 -8.15 4.20
N ASP A 69 5.53 -8.39 4.70
CA ASP A 69 5.88 -9.71 5.27
C ASP A 69 5.83 -9.77 6.80
N CYS A 70 6.08 -8.66 7.47
CA CYS A 70 6.33 -8.62 8.90
C CYS A 70 5.13 -9.18 9.68
N ILE A 71 5.34 -10.30 10.37
CA ILE A 71 4.28 -11.03 11.08
C ILE A 71 3.62 -10.17 12.15
N HIS A 72 4.37 -9.25 12.77
CA HIS A 72 3.85 -8.32 13.75
C HIS A 72 2.69 -7.47 13.20
N PHE A 73 2.73 -7.11 11.92
CA PHE A 73 1.70 -6.29 11.26
C PHE A 73 0.70 -7.09 10.42
N SER A 74 0.79 -8.42 10.44
CA SER A 74 -0.08 -9.32 9.65
C SER A 74 -1.57 -9.08 9.93
N HIS A 75 -1.94 -8.97 11.21
CA HIS A 75 -3.31 -8.72 11.62
C HIS A 75 -3.88 -7.42 11.02
N TRP A 76 -3.10 -6.33 10.98
CA TRP A 76 -3.56 -5.08 10.35
C TRP A 76 -3.78 -5.24 8.85
N ARG A 77 -2.95 -6.01 8.15
CA ARG A 77 -3.18 -6.31 6.73
C ARG A 77 -4.45 -7.13 6.52
N ILE A 78 -4.65 -8.18 7.32
CA ILE A 78 -5.82 -9.07 7.23
C ILE A 78 -7.12 -8.30 7.51
N ASP A 79 -7.16 -7.54 8.60
CA ASP A 79 -8.33 -6.75 8.99
C ASP A 79 -8.67 -5.72 7.92
N THR A 80 -7.64 -5.01 7.42
CA THR A 80 -7.82 -3.98 6.40
C THR A 80 -8.24 -4.59 5.05
N ALA A 81 -7.70 -5.75 4.67
CA ALA A 81 -8.14 -6.47 3.47
C ALA A 81 -9.60 -6.88 3.58
N SER A 82 -10.02 -7.42 4.73
CA SER A 82 -11.41 -7.81 4.98
C SER A 82 -12.37 -6.63 4.84
N GLU A 83 -12.05 -5.48 5.46
CA GLU A 83 -12.84 -4.26 5.33
C GLU A 83 -12.89 -3.74 3.87
N LEU A 84 -11.75 -3.80 3.18
CA LEU A 84 -11.66 -3.38 1.78
C LEU A 84 -12.51 -4.25 0.86
N VAL A 85 -12.49 -5.57 1.06
CA VAL A 85 -13.33 -6.53 0.33
C VAL A 85 -14.80 -6.20 0.56
N ALA A 86 -15.23 -6.02 1.82
CA ALA A 86 -16.62 -5.70 2.15
C ALA A 86 -17.11 -4.41 1.49
N ARG A 87 -16.31 -3.33 1.53
CA ARG A 87 -16.65 -2.07 0.85
C ARG A 87 -16.65 -2.19 -0.66
N THR A 88 -15.71 -2.95 -1.22
CA THR A 88 -15.62 -3.17 -2.67
C THR A 88 -16.87 -3.93 -3.14
N ALA A 89 -17.25 -5.01 -2.46
CA ALA A 89 -18.46 -5.78 -2.75
C ALA A 89 -19.71 -4.90 -2.68
N ALA A 90 -19.86 -4.07 -1.64
CA ALA A 90 -20.99 -3.15 -1.52
C ALA A 90 -21.12 -2.21 -2.75
N LYS A 91 -20.00 -1.65 -3.24
CA LYS A 91 -19.99 -0.78 -4.42
C LYS A 91 -20.29 -1.54 -5.73
N LEU A 92 -19.82 -2.78 -5.85
CA LEU A 92 -20.09 -3.62 -7.02
C LEU A 92 -21.56 -4.05 -7.07
N ASN A 93 -22.13 -4.41 -5.92
CA ASN A 93 -23.56 -4.73 -5.75
C ASN A 93 -24.45 -3.52 -6.06
N GLU A 94 -24.11 -2.34 -5.54
CA GLU A 94 -24.84 -1.08 -5.86
C GLU A 94 -24.79 -0.76 -7.36
N ALA A 95 -23.70 -1.10 -8.03
CA ALA A 95 -23.55 -0.95 -9.47
C ALA A 95 -24.26 -2.04 -10.30
N GLY A 96 -24.84 -3.05 -9.65
CA GLY A 96 -25.60 -4.13 -10.29
C GLY A 96 -24.74 -5.14 -11.05
N LEU A 97 -23.48 -5.34 -10.66
CA LEU A 97 -22.64 -6.37 -11.28
C LEU A 97 -23.04 -7.77 -10.78
N PRO A 98 -23.18 -8.77 -11.66
CA PRO A 98 -23.37 -10.16 -11.26
C PRO A 98 -22.19 -10.68 -10.43
N ASP A 99 -22.46 -11.54 -9.45
CA ASP A 99 -21.46 -12.08 -8.51
C ASP A 99 -20.25 -12.71 -9.22
N GLU A 100 -20.48 -13.44 -10.32
CA GLU A 100 -19.44 -14.08 -11.14
C GLU A 100 -18.40 -13.08 -11.67
N GLU A 101 -18.82 -11.85 -11.95
CA GLU A 101 -17.95 -10.78 -12.44
C GLU A 101 -17.23 -10.02 -11.32
N GLN A 102 -17.75 -10.13 -10.09
CA GLN A 102 -17.12 -9.51 -8.93
C GLN A 102 -15.91 -10.30 -8.45
N VAL A 103 -15.87 -11.62 -8.70
CA VAL A 103 -14.87 -12.56 -8.17
C VAL A 103 -13.45 -12.03 -8.35
N SER A 104 -13.06 -11.66 -9.56
CA SER A 104 -11.70 -11.19 -9.86
C SER A 104 -11.32 -9.91 -9.12
N VAL A 105 -12.26 -8.96 -8.97
CA VAL A 105 -12.02 -7.70 -8.26
C VAL A 105 -11.92 -7.94 -6.76
N LEU A 106 -12.76 -8.81 -6.21
CA LEU A 106 -12.77 -9.14 -4.79
C LEU A 106 -11.54 -9.96 -4.39
N LEU A 107 -11.07 -10.86 -5.26
CA LEU A 107 -9.80 -11.56 -5.08
C LEU A 107 -8.63 -10.57 -5.08
N ALA A 108 -8.59 -9.64 -6.04
CA ALA A 108 -7.57 -8.60 -6.07
C ALA A 108 -7.62 -7.68 -4.84
N ALA A 109 -8.81 -7.36 -4.32
CA ALA A 109 -8.95 -6.60 -3.07
C ALA A 109 -8.39 -7.37 -1.87
N LYS A 110 -8.67 -8.67 -1.79
CA LYS A 110 -8.20 -9.57 -0.73
C LYS A 110 -6.67 -9.69 -0.73
N SER A 111 -6.07 -9.77 -1.91
CA SER A 111 -4.63 -9.92 -2.09
C SER A 111 -3.86 -8.60 -2.16
N LEU A 112 -4.52 -7.45 -2.00
CA LEU A 112 -3.89 -6.13 -2.20
C LEU A 112 -2.65 -5.91 -1.32
N PHE A 113 -2.68 -6.37 -0.07
CA PHE A 113 -1.63 -6.11 0.93
C PHE A 113 -0.62 -7.25 1.09
N ILE A 114 -0.66 -8.25 0.21
CA ILE A 114 0.28 -9.38 0.20
C ILE A 114 0.91 -9.51 -1.18
N ASP A 115 2.05 -10.18 -1.26
CA ASP A 115 2.62 -10.61 -2.53
C ASP A 115 1.70 -11.65 -3.16
N ASP A 116 1.30 -11.39 -4.40
CA ASP A 116 0.36 -12.21 -5.15
C ASP A 116 0.58 -12.04 -6.65
N ASP A 117 0.76 -13.16 -7.33
CA ASP A 117 1.12 -13.22 -8.76
C ASP A 117 0.00 -12.74 -9.68
N LEU A 118 -1.27 -12.80 -9.21
CA LEU A 118 -2.44 -12.43 -10.00
C LEU A 118 -2.77 -10.94 -9.85
N THR A 119 -2.52 -10.39 -8.67
CA THR A 119 -2.84 -9.01 -8.33
C THR A 119 -1.72 -8.06 -8.72
N TRP A 120 -0.46 -8.43 -8.46
CA TRP A 120 0.70 -7.57 -8.67
C TRP A 120 1.52 -8.02 -9.89
N PRO A 121 1.67 -7.19 -10.94
CA PRO A 121 2.42 -7.57 -12.15
C PRO A 121 3.89 -7.97 -11.91
N LEU A 122 4.50 -7.43 -10.86
CA LEU A 122 5.87 -7.74 -10.45
C LEU A 122 5.93 -8.75 -9.29
N ARG A 123 4.79 -9.39 -8.95
CA ARG A 123 4.61 -10.32 -7.82
C ARG A 123 4.84 -9.72 -6.44
N MET A 124 5.29 -8.47 -6.38
CA MET A 124 5.56 -7.73 -5.16
C MET A 124 4.50 -6.68 -4.92
N SER A 125 3.89 -6.71 -3.73
CA SER A 125 2.98 -5.67 -3.29
C SER A 125 3.73 -4.38 -3.03
N GLN A 126 3.23 -3.29 -3.61
CA GLN A 126 3.82 -1.95 -3.48
C GLN A 126 2.78 -0.93 -3.01
N TYR A 127 1.74 -1.40 -2.30
CA TYR A 127 0.65 -0.55 -1.83
C TYR A 127 1.13 0.62 -0.97
N TYR A 128 2.22 0.42 -0.20
CA TYR A 128 2.83 1.42 0.66
C TYR A 128 3.49 2.57 -0.11
N LEU A 129 3.78 2.39 -1.40
CA LEU A 129 4.20 3.46 -2.32
C LEU A 129 3.00 4.21 -2.92
N GLY A 130 1.77 3.86 -2.54
CA GLY A 130 0.54 4.38 -3.12
C GLY A 130 0.15 3.75 -4.45
N HIS A 131 0.82 2.66 -4.87
CA HIS A 131 0.43 1.91 -6.05
C HIS A 131 -0.81 1.07 -5.76
N ILE A 132 -1.61 0.85 -6.79
CA ILE A 132 -2.71 -0.12 -6.80
C ILE A 132 -2.63 -0.89 -8.12
N PRO A 133 -3.09 -2.16 -8.15
CA PRO A 133 -3.15 -2.93 -9.38
C PRO A 133 -4.19 -2.34 -10.35
N SER A 134 -4.03 -2.62 -11.63
CA SER A 134 -4.95 -2.11 -12.66
C SER A 134 -6.31 -2.80 -12.58
N LEU A 135 -7.32 -2.09 -12.08
CA LEU A 135 -8.70 -2.61 -12.00
C LEU A 135 -9.31 -2.97 -13.36
N ARG A 136 -8.79 -2.39 -14.46
CA ARG A 136 -9.26 -2.71 -15.82
C ARG A 136 -8.96 -4.15 -16.21
N GLY A 137 -7.96 -4.78 -15.60
CA GLY A 137 -7.65 -6.20 -15.83
C GLY A 137 -8.64 -7.16 -15.17
N PHE A 138 -9.38 -6.69 -14.15
CA PHE A 138 -10.29 -7.54 -13.36
C PHE A 138 -11.77 -7.37 -13.73
N ILE A 139 -12.17 -6.25 -14.32
CA ILE A 139 -13.57 -6.00 -14.74
C ILE A 139 -13.67 -6.10 -16.27
N THR A 140 -14.30 -7.17 -16.76
CA THR A 140 -14.59 -7.34 -18.18
C THR A 140 -15.58 -6.30 -18.69
N VAL A 141 -15.30 -5.78 -19.89
CA VAL A 141 -15.88 -4.52 -20.39
C VAL A 141 -17.35 -4.66 -20.83
N ALA A 142 -17.99 -5.82 -20.69
CA ALA A 142 -19.29 -6.09 -21.31
C ALA A 142 -20.50 -5.57 -20.50
N ASN A 143 -20.48 -5.60 -19.15
CA ASN A 143 -21.77 -5.70 -18.43
C ASN A 143 -22.22 -4.48 -17.63
N ILE A 144 -21.42 -3.40 -17.54
CA ILE A 144 -21.87 -2.12 -16.97
C ILE A 144 -22.34 -1.19 -18.10
N PRO A 145 -23.64 -0.87 -18.20
CA PRO A 145 -24.15 0.02 -19.24
C PRO A 145 -23.60 1.45 -19.06
N GLY A 146 -23.01 1.98 -20.12
CA GLY A 146 -22.52 3.35 -20.16
C GLY A 146 -21.07 3.50 -19.69
N VAL A 147 -20.22 3.99 -20.60
CA VAL A 147 -18.78 4.26 -20.37
C VAL A 147 -18.55 5.17 -19.17
N VAL A 148 -19.43 6.14 -18.95
CA VAL A 148 -19.35 7.10 -17.84
C VAL A 148 -19.58 6.42 -16.48
N LYS A 149 -20.63 5.61 -16.35
CA LYS A 149 -20.95 4.89 -15.09
C LYS A 149 -19.81 3.95 -14.71
N ARG A 150 -19.29 3.21 -15.69
CA ARG A 150 -18.12 2.33 -15.53
C ARG A 150 -16.88 3.07 -15.07
N ARG A 151 -16.53 4.18 -15.75
CA ARG A 151 -15.37 5.00 -15.37
C ARG A 151 -15.53 5.53 -13.95
N LYS A 152 -16.73 5.97 -13.57
CA LYS A 152 -17.02 6.46 -12.22
C LYS A 152 -16.81 5.35 -11.17
N LEU A 153 -17.37 4.15 -11.39
CA LEU A 153 -17.18 3.01 -10.49
C LEU A 153 -15.70 2.65 -10.31
N LEU A 154 -14.97 2.49 -11.42
CA LEU A 154 -13.54 2.18 -11.39
C LEU A 154 -12.73 3.23 -10.65
N THR A 155 -13.01 4.52 -10.88
CA THR A 155 -12.36 5.62 -10.17
C THR A 155 -12.67 5.59 -8.68
N HIS A 156 -13.92 5.29 -8.30
CA HIS A 156 -14.33 5.20 -6.90
C HIS A 156 -13.66 4.02 -6.17
N ILE A 157 -13.57 2.85 -6.81
CA ILE A 157 -12.88 1.69 -6.22
C ILE A 157 -11.38 1.97 -6.14
N SER A 158 -10.78 2.51 -7.20
CA SER A 158 -9.35 2.88 -7.22
C SER A 158 -9.00 3.87 -6.12
N ALA A 159 -9.83 4.90 -5.93
CA ALA A 159 -9.64 5.90 -4.89
C ALA A 159 -9.71 5.28 -3.48
N ASP A 160 -10.65 4.37 -3.23
CA ASP A 160 -10.77 3.66 -1.96
C ASP A 160 -9.56 2.76 -1.68
N TRP A 161 -9.12 1.99 -2.68
CA TRP A 161 -7.97 1.09 -2.54
C TRP A 161 -6.70 1.88 -2.24
N HIS A 162 -6.48 2.97 -2.98
CA HIS A 162 -5.35 3.86 -2.76
C HIS A 162 -5.40 4.51 -1.37
N THR A 163 -6.55 5.07 -0.99
CA THR A 163 -6.79 5.68 0.33
C THR A 163 -6.49 4.68 1.46
N THR A 164 -7.01 3.46 1.33
CA THR A 164 -6.84 2.40 2.34
C THR A 164 -5.39 1.98 2.46
N SER A 165 -4.70 1.83 1.31
CA SER A 165 -3.27 1.50 1.24
C SER A 165 -2.42 2.53 1.99
N ILE A 166 -2.69 3.82 1.76
CA ILE A 166 -1.99 4.92 2.41
C ILE A 166 -2.24 4.94 3.92
N ARG A 167 -3.49 4.74 4.34
CA ARG A 167 -3.84 4.69 5.77
C ARG A 167 -3.12 3.55 6.48
N LEU A 168 -3.10 2.37 5.86
CA LEU A 168 -2.45 1.20 6.42
C LEU A 168 -0.94 1.40 6.53
N ALA A 169 -0.29 1.91 5.49
CA ALA A 169 1.14 2.24 5.53
C ALA A 169 1.45 3.29 6.61
N GLY A 170 0.61 4.33 6.71
CA GLY A 170 0.63 5.32 7.78
C GLY A 170 0.58 4.71 9.18
N ARG A 171 -0.40 3.83 9.39
CA ARG A 171 -0.61 3.15 10.67
C ARG A 171 0.56 2.26 11.06
N ILE A 172 1.04 1.40 10.14
CA ILE A 172 2.19 0.51 10.31
C ILE A 172 3.42 1.31 10.72
N PHE A 173 3.80 2.30 9.91
CA PHE A 173 5.04 3.01 10.14
C PHE A 173 4.97 3.91 11.39
N GLY A 174 3.82 4.55 11.63
CA GLY A 174 3.58 5.29 12.87
C GLY A 174 3.72 4.41 14.12
N SER A 175 3.36 3.13 14.04
CA SER A 175 3.57 2.17 15.12
C SER A 175 5.05 1.92 15.39
N ILE A 176 5.83 1.67 14.34
CA ILE A 176 7.29 1.49 14.45
C ILE A 176 7.91 2.71 15.12
N GLN A 177 7.58 3.92 14.65
CA GLN A 177 8.13 5.15 15.22
C GLN A 177 7.82 5.29 16.71
N ARG A 178 6.59 4.97 17.14
CA ARG A 178 6.21 5.00 18.56
C ARG A 178 6.98 3.97 19.38
N THR A 179 7.08 2.73 18.90
CA THR A 179 7.85 1.67 19.58
C THR A 179 9.33 2.05 19.70
N MET A 180 9.92 2.64 18.66
CA MET A 180 11.33 3.06 18.71
C MET A 180 11.55 4.24 19.64
N ALA A 181 10.63 5.21 19.66
CA ALA A 181 10.70 6.34 20.60
C ALA A 181 10.60 5.87 22.06
N ALA A 182 9.71 4.92 22.36
CA ALA A 182 9.57 4.34 23.70
C ALA A 182 10.86 3.63 24.17
N ARG A 183 11.44 2.78 23.31
CA ARG A 183 12.71 2.09 23.63
C ARG A 183 13.88 3.04 23.81
N ALA A 184 13.94 4.11 23.03
CA ALA A 184 14.96 5.13 23.20
C ALA A 184 14.81 5.83 24.56
N ALA A 185 13.59 6.18 24.96
CA ALA A 185 13.34 6.81 26.26
C ALA A 185 13.76 5.92 27.44
N GLU A 186 13.51 4.61 27.36
CA GLU A 186 13.93 3.65 28.39
C GLU A 186 15.45 3.56 28.56
N GLN A 187 16.22 3.72 27.47
CA GLN A 187 17.69 3.70 27.51
C GLN A 187 18.32 4.95 28.14
N PHE A 188 17.61 6.07 28.21
CA PHE A 188 18.10 7.32 28.82
C PHE A 188 17.70 7.49 30.31
N CYS A 189 16.90 6.56 30.86
CA CYS A 189 16.49 6.57 32.27
C CYS A 189 17.29 5.60 33.16
N LEU A 190 18.35 4.98 32.63
CA LEU A 190 19.34 4.18 33.34
C LEU A 190 20.69 4.91 33.35
#